data_AF-A0A9N9I619-F1
#
_entry.id   AF-A0A9N9I619-F1
#
_cell.length_a   1.000
_cell.length_b   1.000
_cell.length_c   1.000
_cell.angle_alpha   90.00
_cell.angle_beta   90.00
_cell.angle_gamma   90.00
#
_symmetry.space_group_name_H-M   'P 1'
#
loop_
_entity.id
_entity.type
_entity.pdbx_description
1 polymer ?
#
loop_
_entity_poly.entity_id
_entity_poly.type
_entity_poly.pdbx_seq_one_letter_code
_entity_poly.pdbx_strand_id
1 'polypeptide(L)'
;FVALNMNKNDLIQFVSEPWRNDSLTDKEYEELYYLTPEMKKEYELELKIYLFSILKDLIAEKDQEINAINQKCNTTNIDNKKRICPNCHKKLDTLATLQAESAKELARLNNTVPQ
;
A
#
# COMPACT_ATOMS: atom_id res chain seq x y z
N PHE A 1 19.36 -2.69 6.30
CA PHE A 1 20.28 -3.73 6.79
C PHE A 1 21.47 -3.78 5.86
N VAL A 2 22.69 -3.69 6.38
CA VAL A 2 23.92 -3.88 5.61
C VAL A 2 24.46 -5.25 6.00
N ALA A 3 24.42 -6.21 5.09
CA ALA A 3 25.01 -7.53 5.30
C ALA A 3 26.45 -7.48 4.76
N LEU A 4 27.44 -7.62 5.64
CA LEU A 4 28.83 -7.76 5.25
C LEU A 4 29.10 -9.23 4.91
N ASN A 5 29.78 -9.48 3.78
CA ASN A 5 30.17 -10.80 3.32
C ASN A 5 31.30 -11.38 4.19
N MET A 6 30.99 -11.77 5.43
CA MET A 6 31.96 -12.35 6.36
C MET A 6 31.91 -13.87 6.29
N ASN A 7 33.00 -14.49 5.84
CA ASN A 7 33.14 -15.94 5.80
C ASN A 7 33.59 -16.46 7.17
N LYS A 8 32.71 -17.19 7.85
CA LYS A 8 32.97 -17.79 9.18
C LYS A 8 34.15 -18.78 9.23
N ASN A 9 34.60 -19.30 8.09
CA ASN A 9 35.72 -20.22 8.00
C ASN A 9 37.04 -19.52 7.65
N ASP A 10 36.98 -18.24 7.27
CA ASP A 10 38.16 -17.45 6.93
C ASP A 10 38.61 -16.65 8.16
N LEU A 11 39.42 -17.30 9.00
CA LEU A 11 39.95 -16.71 10.23
C LEU A 11 40.72 -15.41 9.95
N ILE A 12 41.30 -15.23 8.76
CA ILE A 12 42.10 -14.05 8.40
C ILE A 12 41.24 -12.77 8.42
N GLN A 13 39.96 -12.87 8.05
CA GLN A 13 38.99 -11.75 8.13
C GLN A 13 38.77 -11.23 9.57
N PHE A 14 39.11 -12.04 10.58
CA PHE A 14 38.97 -11.70 12.00
C PHE A 14 40.29 -11.28 12.67
N VAL A 15 41.45 -11.56 12.07
CA VAL A 15 42.77 -11.32 12.70
C VAL A 15 43.62 -10.27 11.96
N SER A 16 43.51 -10.17 10.64
CA SER A 16 44.27 -9.17 9.88
C SER A 16 43.45 -7.89 9.75
N GLU A 17 44.09 -6.74 9.96
CA GLU A 17 43.62 -5.44 9.45
C GLU A 17 43.28 -5.61 7.95
N PRO A 18 42.01 -5.73 7.53
CA PRO A 18 41.70 -6.10 6.14
C PRO A 18 42.17 -5.04 5.14
N TRP A 19 42.36 -3.81 5.63
CA TRP A 19 42.91 -2.66 4.92
C TRP A 19 44.43 -2.68 4.72
N ARG A 20 45.16 -3.70 5.20
CA ARG A 20 46.64 -3.83 5.05
C ARG A 20 47.10 -4.64 3.83
N ASN A 21 46.19 -5.32 3.12
CA ASN A 21 46.52 -6.02 1.88
C ASN A 21 46.24 -5.08 0.70
N ASP A 22 47.31 -4.65 0.02
CA ASP A 22 47.25 -3.60 -1.00
C ASP A 22 46.63 -4.02 -2.35
N SER A 23 46.19 -5.27 -2.51
CA SER A 23 45.48 -5.64 -3.74
C SER A 23 44.62 -6.87 -3.54
N LEU A 24 43.32 -6.64 -3.41
CA LEU A 24 42.32 -7.66 -3.72
C LEU A 24 42.45 -8.01 -5.21
N THR A 25 42.25 -9.27 -5.54
CA THR A 25 42.09 -9.72 -6.92
C THR A 25 40.75 -9.23 -7.48
N ASP A 26 40.63 -9.15 -8.81
CA ASP A 26 39.37 -8.73 -9.46
C ASP A 26 38.18 -9.57 -8.99
N LYS A 27 38.40 -10.86 -8.73
CA LYS A 27 37.38 -11.78 -8.21
C LYS A 27 36.92 -11.43 -6.79
N GLU A 28 37.86 -11.09 -5.90
CA GLU A 28 37.54 -10.67 -4.53
C GLU A 28 36.85 -9.30 -4.51
N TYR A 29 37.18 -8.42 -5.47
CA TYR A 29 36.44 -7.18 -5.71
C TYR A 29 35.00 -7.45 -6.14
N GLU A 30 34.78 -8.39 -7.07
CA GLU A 30 33.42 -8.76 -7.47
C GLU A 30 32.61 -9.33 -6.30
N GLU A 31 33.22 -10.16 -5.45
CA GLU A 31 32.56 -10.77 -4.28
C GLU A 31 32.21 -9.75 -3.17
N LEU A 32 32.80 -8.55 -3.17
CA LEU A 32 32.48 -7.47 -2.24
C LEU A 32 31.24 -6.66 -2.64
N TYR A 33 31.05 -6.44 -3.94
CA TYR A 33 29.99 -5.58 -4.46
C TYR A 33 28.79 -6.35 -5.01
N TYR A 34 28.98 -7.61 -5.43
CA TYR A 34 27.92 -8.43 -5.98
C TYR A 34 27.44 -9.49 -5.00
N LEU A 35 26.14 -9.76 -5.03
CA LEU A 35 25.53 -10.81 -4.23
C LEU A 35 26.08 -12.16 -4.69
N THR A 36 26.64 -12.91 -3.74
CA THR A 36 26.97 -14.31 -3.98
C THR A 36 25.70 -15.11 -4.28
N PRO A 37 25.79 -16.24 -4.99
CA PRO A 37 24.65 -17.12 -5.22
C PRO A 37 23.92 -17.52 -3.92
N GLU A 38 24.67 -17.72 -2.84
CA GLU A 38 24.15 -18.05 -1.51
C GLU A 38 23.34 -16.88 -0.93
N MET A 39 23.86 -15.65 -0.99
CA MET A 39 23.16 -14.46 -0.52
C MET A 39 21.89 -14.20 -1.32
N LYS A 40 21.96 -14.38 -2.65
CA LYS A 40 20.79 -14.22 -3.52
C LYS A 40 19.71 -15.23 -3.17
N LYS A 41 20.08 -16.48 -2.89
CA LYS A 41 19.15 -17.53 -2.47
C LYS A 41 18.47 -17.20 -1.14
N GLU A 42 19.22 -16.70 -0.17
CA GLU A 42 18.67 -16.28 1.13
C GLU A 42 17.71 -15.10 0.98
N TYR A 43 18.12 -14.08 0.23
CA TYR A 43 17.28 -12.93 -0.09
C TYR A 43 15.96 -13.33 -0.77
N GLU A 44 16.01 -14.22 -1.76
CA GLU A 44 14.82 -14.73 -2.44
C GLU A 44 13.91 -15.53 -1.51
N LEU A 45 14.49 -16.27 -0.55
CA LEU A 45 13.73 -17.02 0.46
C LEU A 45 13.02 -16.07 1.42
N GLU A 46 13.73 -15.10 1.98
CA GLU A 46 13.16 -14.10 2.89
C GLU A 46 12.04 -13.30 2.22
N LEU A 47 12.26 -12.87 0.97
CA LEU A 47 11.24 -12.16 0.19
C LEU A 47 9.99 -13.01 -0.01
N LYS A 48 10.15 -14.30 -0.34
CA LYS A 48 9.01 -15.23 -0.48
C LYS A 48 8.26 -15.39 0.83
N ILE A 49 8.96 -15.53 1.95
CA ILE A 49 8.33 -15.66 3.27
C ILE A 49 7.51 -14.41 3.60
N TYR A 50 8.09 -13.22 3.40
CA TYR A 50 7.42 -11.95 3.66
C TYR A 50 6.17 -11.74 2.78
N LEU A 51 6.28 -12.01 1.48
CA LEU A 51 5.13 -11.90 0.57
C LEU A 51 4.05 -12.93 0.92
N PHE A 52 4.46 -14.15 1.29
CA PHE A 52 3.52 -15.20 1.68
C PHE A 52 2.75 -14.84 2.96
N SER A 53 3.39 -14.23 3.95
CA SER A 53 2.68 -13.79 5.16
C SER A 53 1.63 -12.72 4.84
N ILE A 54 1.96 -11.73 4.01
CA ILE A 54 1.00 -10.69 3.60
C ILE A 54 -0.18 -11.32 2.86
N LEU A 55 0.09 -12.22 1.89
CA LEU A 55 -0.98 -12.87 1.13
C LEU A 55 -1.89 -13.70 2.02
N LYS A 56 -1.31 -14.42 3.00
CA LYS A 56 -2.09 -15.19 3.98
C LYS A 56 -3.02 -14.29 4.79
N ASP A 57 -2.52 -13.15 5.26
CA ASP A 57 -3.31 -12.19 6.02
C ASP A 57 -4.45 -11.59 5.17
N LEU A 58 -4.16 -11.25 3.91
CA LEU A 58 -5.16 -10.72 2.98
C LEU A 58 -6.25 -11.75 2.62
N ILE A 59 -5.88 -13.02 2.45
CA ILE A 59 -6.85 -14.10 2.23
C ILE A 59 -7.75 -14.25 3.45
N ALA A 60 -7.16 -14.28 4.65
CA ALA A 60 -7.91 -14.36 5.89
C ALA A 60 -8.86 -13.16 6.07
N GLU A 61 -8.42 -11.94 5.74
CA GLU A 61 -9.25 -10.74 5.77
C GLU A 61 -10.38 -10.81 4.73
N LYS A 62 -10.12 -11.31 3.53
CA LYS A 62 -11.14 -11.47 2.48
C LYS A 62 -12.25 -12.44 2.92
N ASP A 63 -11.89 -13.51 3.60
CA ASP A 63 -12.85 -14.54 4.06
C ASP A 63 -13.62 -14.09 5.31
N GLN A 64 -13.26 -12.96 5.93
CA GLN A 64 -14.05 -12.36 7.00
C GLN A 64 -15.24 -11.58 6.45
N GLU A 65 -16.43 -11.87 6.97
CA GLU A 65 -17.68 -11.17 6.62
C GLU A 65 -17.63 -9.67 6.98
N ILE A 66 -16.84 -9.30 8.00
CA ILE A 66 -16.66 -7.92 8.47
C ILE A 66 -15.16 -7.62 8.52
N ASN A 67 -14.61 -7.00 7.48
CA ASN A 67 -13.28 -6.39 7.54
C ASN A 67 -13.34 -4.98 8.17
N ALA A 68 -12.19 -4.40 8.52
CA ALA A 68 -12.13 -3.05 9.13
C ALA A 68 -12.77 -1.96 8.25
N ILE A 69 -12.81 -2.18 6.93
CA ILE A 69 -13.48 -1.32 5.95
C ILE A 69 -15.02 -1.46 6.06
N ASN A 70 -15.54 -2.68 6.11
CA ASN A 70 -16.95 -3.01 6.32
C ASN A 70 -17.42 -2.48 7.68
N GLN A 71 -16.58 -2.56 8.71
CA GLN A 71 -16.88 -2.03 10.03
C GLN A 71 -17.03 -0.50 10.01
N LYS A 72 -16.17 0.22 9.28
CA LYS A 72 -16.32 1.67 9.05
C LYS A 72 -17.57 2.01 8.22
N CYS A 73 -17.93 1.18 7.25
CA CYS A 73 -19.14 1.36 6.45
C CYS A 73 -20.42 1.19 7.32
N ASN A 74 -20.45 0.17 8.19
CA ASN A 74 -21.57 -0.11 9.09
C ASN A 74 -21.70 0.88 10.26
N THR A 75 -20.65 1.66 10.57
CA THR A 75 -20.74 2.77 11.54
C THR A 75 -21.33 4.06 10.97
N THR A 76 -21.67 4.09 9.69
CA THR A 76 -22.52 5.18 9.17
C THR A 76 -23.98 4.94 9.56
N ASN A 77 -24.25 5.09 10.86
CA ASN A 77 -25.45 5.82 11.27
C ASN A 77 -25.27 7.30 10.84
N ILE A 78 -25.06 7.53 9.53
CA ILE A 78 -25.39 8.79 8.91
C ILE A 78 -26.90 8.78 9.00
N ASP A 79 -27.37 9.31 10.12
CA ASP A 79 -28.75 9.61 10.34
C ASP A 79 -29.11 10.64 9.27
N ASN A 80 -29.46 10.16 8.08
CA ASN A 80 -30.00 10.94 6.97
C ASN A 80 -31.26 11.71 7.39
N LYS A 81 -31.73 11.54 8.64
CA LYS A 81 -32.75 12.35 9.30
C LYS A 81 -32.22 13.70 9.80
N LYS A 82 -30.95 13.83 10.17
CA LYS A 82 -30.33 15.15 10.50
C LYS A 82 -29.93 15.86 9.21
N ARG A 83 -30.90 16.13 8.34
CA ARG A 83 -30.68 16.89 7.09
C ARG A 83 -30.32 18.35 7.33
N ILE A 84 -30.29 18.80 8.58
CA ILE A 84 -30.06 20.19 8.94
C ILE A 84 -28.58 20.35 9.29
N CYS A 85 -27.87 21.16 8.50
CA CYS A 85 -26.48 21.51 8.81
C CYS A 85 -26.43 22.19 10.18
N PRO A 86 -25.65 21.69 11.16
CA PRO A 86 -25.62 22.26 12.51
C PRO A 86 -25.02 23.67 12.55
N ASN A 87 -24.29 24.09 11.52
CA ASN A 87 -23.67 25.41 11.45
C ASN A 87 -24.61 26.47 10.86
N CYS A 88 -25.27 26.18 9.74
CA CYS A 88 -26.11 27.14 9.02
C CYS A 88 -27.61 26.84 9.07
N HIS A 89 -28.01 25.77 9.75
CA HIS A 89 -29.40 25.30 9.91
C HIS A 89 -30.16 25.06 8.60
N LYS A 90 -29.44 24.99 7.46
CA LYS A 90 -30.03 24.69 6.16
C LYS A 90 -30.26 23.19 6.03
N LYS A 91 -31.44 22.84 5.52
CA LYS A 91 -31.79 21.47 5.19
C LYS A 91 -31.14 21.11 3.84
N LEU A 92 -30.33 20.06 3.82
CA LEU A 92 -29.83 19.47 2.57
C LEU A 92 -30.98 18.84 1.82
N ASP A 93 -31.10 19.23 0.55
CA ASP A 93 -32.09 18.68 -0.36
C ASP A 93 -31.83 17.19 -0.63
N THR A 94 -32.91 16.46 -0.92
CA THR A 94 -32.79 15.05 -1.26
C THR A 94 -32.32 14.87 -2.70
N LEU A 95 -31.70 13.72 -2.97
CA LEU A 95 -31.38 13.34 -4.34
C LEU A 95 -32.62 13.42 -5.26
N ALA A 96 -33.81 13.05 -4.77
CA ALA A 96 -35.06 13.14 -5.51
C ALA A 96 -35.49 14.59 -5.84
N THR A 97 -35.20 15.55 -4.94
CA THR A 97 -35.51 16.97 -5.20
C THR A 97 -34.52 17.58 -6.19
N LEU A 98 -33.23 17.26 -6.04
CA LEU A 98 -32.20 17.68 -6.99
C LEU A 98 -32.43 17.12 -8.40
N GLN A 99 -32.88 15.86 -8.51
CA GLN A 99 -33.24 15.25 -9.79
C GLN A 99 -34.49 15.88 -10.41
N ALA A 100 -35.50 16.22 -9.61
CA ALA A 100 -36.70 16.90 -10.09
C ALA A 100 -36.42 18.34 -10.57
N GLU A 101 -35.52 19.06 -9.90
CA GLU A 101 -35.07 20.39 -10.33
C GLU A 101 -34.24 20.33 -11.60
N SER A 102 -33.30 19.39 -11.67
CA SER A 102 -32.53 19.10 -12.90
C SER A 102 -33.44 18.83 -14.09
N ALA A 103 -34.46 17.98 -13.93
CA ALA A 103 -35.41 17.65 -15.00
C ALA A 103 -36.24 18.87 -15.43
N LYS A 104 -36.64 19.74 -14.49
CA LYS A 104 -37.37 20.98 -14.79
C LYS A 104 -36.50 21.99 -15.55
N GLU A 105 -35.24 22.15 -15.16
CA GLU A 105 -34.30 23.04 -15.86
C GLU A 105 -33.98 22.51 -17.27
N LEU A 106 -33.85 21.19 -17.44
CA LEU A 106 -33.68 20.57 -18.76
C LEU A 106 -34.91 20.82 -19.67
N ALA A 107 -36.12 20.69 -19.11
CA ALA A 107 -37.35 20.97 -19.84
C ALA A 107 -37.49 22.47 -20.22
N ARG A 108 -37.01 23.38 -19.38
CA ARG A 108 -36.98 24.82 -19.67
C ARG A 108 -36.04 25.15 -20.82
N LEU A 109 -34.83 24.57 -20.83
CA LEU A 109 -33.85 24.75 -21.91
C LEU A 109 -34.40 24.26 -23.26
N ASN A 110 -35.11 23.13 -23.26
CA ASN A 110 -35.72 22.58 -24.47
C ASN A 110 -36.89 23.42 -25.02
N ASN A 111 -37.55 24.24 -24.17
CA ASN A 111 -38.63 25.14 -24.57
C ASN A 111 -38.13 26.52 -25.04
N THR A 112 -36.85 26.82 -24.89
CA THR A 112 -36.23 28.10 -25.32
C THR A 112 -35.47 28.01 -26.64
N VAL A 113 -35.43 26.86 -27.31
CA VAL A 113 -34.89 26.72 -28.67
C VAL A 113 -36.05 26.95 -29.66
N PRO A 114 -36.06 28.04 -30.45
CA PRO A 114 -37.06 28.20 -31.51
C PRO A 114 -36.78 27.18 -32.61
N GLN A 115 -37.86 26.58 -33.14
CA GLN A 115 -37.86 25.84 -34.41
C GLN A 115 -37.46 26.73 -35.58
#